data_AF-Q0YRN7-F1
#
_entry.id   AF-Q0YRN7-F1
#
_cell.length_a   1.000
_cell.length_b   1.000
_cell.length_c   1.000
_cell.angle_alpha   90.00
_cell.angle_beta   90.00
_cell.angle_gamma   90.00
#
_symmetry.space_group_name_H-M   'P 1'
#
loop_
_entity.id
_entity.type
_entity.pdbx_description
1 polymer ?
#
loop_
_entity_poly.entity_id
_entity_poly.type
_entity_poly.pdbx_seq_one_letter_code
_entity_poly.pdbx_strand_id
1 'polypeptide(L)'
;MGETSLGTIKNSNWKSVHPTAGYTKRMEVIDDNIVHTWIESKKDVILDFMDAELLQVVLQEAGLENREFHIIFDLANTTSITYRYKLAITDLFFNWSPFFGVIGFYNIAESMRIITESFAAIAPGKLCVIQAKTYEEVIERVREYKSGVLPSMELPDEERREEHRFLGAVARLSWLNLLEEPIELPPGESRYYTVFKAIEALRLDLIAKNIDYEKEVQELTHNLQNRITQMTIKMNAQAELNKKSVTEFKTEISDLKSRLATQDMELTRVSTAIAEKTTKLRNILAQINALEIDTEVKKGIADTCLGLIETETIEKRLNTEQTEDDSVFLSKLQKKHPNLNQRELRISLLVKMNYDTGDIARSVGISTRGMESIRYRMHKKLGLGKHQSIKTYLSELAVTF
;
A
#
# COMPACT_ATOMS: atom_id res chain seq x y z
N MET A 1 55.62 42.07 -3.84
CA MET A 1 55.94 41.57 -5.19
C MET A 1 55.73 40.07 -5.17
N GLY A 2 54.74 39.44 -5.81
CA GLY A 2 53.59 39.95 -6.57
C GLY A 2 52.34 39.13 -6.22
N GLU A 3 51.17 39.72 -6.42
CA GLU A 3 49.89 39.00 -6.37
C GLU A 3 49.83 38.03 -7.54
N THR A 4 50.24 36.78 -7.32
CA THR A 4 49.88 35.68 -8.22
C THR A 4 48.39 35.44 -8.06
N SER A 5 47.58 35.98 -8.98
CA SER A 5 46.15 35.69 -9.05
C SER A 5 45.96 34.18 -9.11
N LEU A 6 45.35 33.60 -8.08
CA LEU A 6 45.00 32.19 -8.05
C LEU A 6 44.08 31.86 -9.23
N GLY A 7 44.49 30.87 -10.03
CA GLY A 7 43.59 30.28 -11.03
C GLY A 7 42.34 29.78 -10.31
N THR A 8 41.17 30.29 -10.71
CA THR A 8 39.90 29.89 -10.10
C THR A 8 38.95 29.39 -11.18
N ILE A 9 38.51 28.15 -11.04
CA ILE A 9 37.45 27.54 -11.84
C ILE A 9 36.13 27.79 -11.09
N LYS A 10 35.22 28.52 -11.73
CA LYS A 10 33.88 28.80 -11.20
C LYS A 10 32.83 28.25 -12.16
N ASN A 11 31.82 27.60 -11.61
CA ASN A 11 30.60 27.26 -12.34
C ASN A 11 29.39 27.79 -11.56
N SER A 12 28.48 28.50 -12.24
CA SER A 12 27.26 29.03 -11.63
C SER A 12 26.33 27.95 -11.06
N ASN A 13 26.51 26.70 -11.51
CA ASN A 13 25.75 25.54 -11.09
C ASN A 13 26.34 24.83 -9.87
N TRP A 14 27.55 25.19 -9.41
CA TRP A 14 28.17 24.62 -8.22
C TRP A 14 27.59 25.22 -6.94
N LYS A 15 26.31 24.96 -6.73
CA LYS A 15 25.55 25.40 -5.57
C LYS A 15 24.46 24.40 -5.21
N SER A 16 24.20 24.29 -3.92
CA SER A 16 23.09 23.51 -3.37
C SER A 16 22.25 24.45 -2.51
N VAL A 17 20.93 24.48 -2.77
CA VAL A 17 20.01 25.40 -2.10
C VAL A 17 19.28 24.63 -1.01
N HIS A 18 19.28 25.17 0.21
CA HIS A 18 18.60 24.61 1.37
C HIS A 18 17.51 25.56 1.88
N PRO A 19 16.32 25.61 1.25
CA PRO A 19 15.29 26.61 1.57
C PRO A 19 14.82 26.55 3.03
N THR A 20 14.64 25.34 3.56
CA THR A 20 14.17 25.11 4.93
C THR A 20 15.21 25.57 5.97
N ALA A 21 16.48 25.34 5.70
CA ALA A 21 17.58 25.75 6.59
C ALA A 21 18.00 27.22 6.35
N GLY A 22 17.61 27.81 5.22
CA GLY A 22 17.79 29.24 4.93
C GLY A 22 19.17 29.63 4.41
N TYR A 23 19.91 28.70 3.81
CA TYR A 23 21.23 28.98 3.21
C TYR A 23 21.38 28.37 1.82
N THR A 24 22.37 28.83 1.07
CA THR A 24 22.85 28.20 -0.17
C THR A 24 24.31 27.82 0.02
N LYS A 25 24.65 26.54 -0.10
CA LYS A 25 26.04 26.06 -0.11
C LYS A 25 26.63 26.32 -1.48
N ARG A 26 27.88 26.78 -1.52
CA ARG A 26 28.63 27.00 -2.76
C ARG A 26 29.99 26.35 -2.71
N MET A 27 30.50 26.06 -3.91
CA MET A 27 31.83 25.52 -4.11
C MET A 27 32.48 26.18 -5.33
N GLU A 28 33.79 26.34 -5.26
CA GLU A 28 34.64 26.67 -6.40
C GLU A 28 35.97 25.92 -6.27
N VAL A 29 36.73 25.84 -7.36
CA VAL A 29 38.06 25.21 -7.34
C VAL A 29 39.10 26.30 -7.58
N ILE A 30 40.03 26.44 -6.63
CA ILE A 30 41.15 27.36 -6.68
C ILE A 30 42.46 26.57 -6.75
N ASP A 31 43.50 27.18 -7.33
CA ASP A 31 44.86 26.62 -7.34
C ASP A 31 44.93 25.18 -7.88
N ASP A 32 44.14 24.90 -8.91
CA ASP A 32 43.98 23.62 -9.65
C ASP A 32 43.43 22.42 -8.86
N ASN A 33 43.56 22.36 -7.53
CA ASN A 33 43.15 21.20 -6.73
C ASN A 33 42.62 21.52 -5.32
N ILE A 34 42.26 22.78 -5.03
CA ILE A 34 41.67 23.17 -3.75
C ILE A 34 40.20 23.49 -3.96
N VAL A 35 39.31 22.71 -3.36
CA VAL A 35 37.88 22.99 -3.32
C VAL A 35 37.62 24.00 -2.20
N HIS A 36 37.20 25.21 -2.55
CA HIS A 36 36.76 26.21 -1.59
C HIS A 36 35.25 26.14 -1.43
N THR A 37 34.77 25.99 -0.19
CA THR A 37 33.34 25.93 0.09
C THR A 37 32.91 26.90 1.19
N TRP A 38 31.77 27.56 0.97
CA TRP A 38 31.17 28.51 1.91
C TRP A 38 29.65 28.43 1.83
N ILE A 39 28.97 29.07 2.78
CA ILE A 39 27.53 29.23 2.78
C ILE A 39 27.15 30.69 2.53
N GLU A 40 26.11 30.90 1.74
CA GLU A 40 25.44 32.19 1.62
C GLU A 40 24.17 32.15 2.45
N SER A 41 24.12 32.98 3.49
CA SER A 41 22.96 33.12 4.36
C SER A 41 22.81 34.57 4.84
N LYS A 42 21.58 34.95 5.18
CA LYS A 42 21.27 36.26 5.80
C LYS A 42 21.44 36.26 7.32
N LYS A 43 21.58 35.09 7.92
CA LYS A 43 21.68 34.87 9.38
C LYS A 43 22.60 33.69 9.66
N ASP A 44 23.00 33.55 10.92
CA ASP A 44 23.73 32.37 11.33
C ASP A 44 22.87 31.10 11.23
N VAL A 45 23.51 30.00 10.82
CA VAL A 45 22.86 28.73 10.55
C VAL A 45 23.51 27.58 11.30
N ILE A 46 22.74 26.50 11.43
CA ILE A 46 23.19 25.20 11.91
C ILE A 46 23.19 24.27 10.69
N LEU A 47 24.35 23.70 10.36
CA LEU A 47 24.44 22.77 9.23
C LEU A 47 23.87 21.42 9.62
N ASP A 48 22.90 20.94 8.84
CA ASP A 48 22.16 19.72 9.12
C ASP A 48 22.26 18.66 8.01
N PHE A 49 22.82 19.02 6.86
CA PHE A 49 22.96 18.18 5.68
C PHE A 49 24.30 18.39 4.98
N MET A 50 24.98 17.30 4.61
CA MET A 50 26.25 17.34 3.89
C MET A 50 26.00 17.25 2.38
N ASP A 51 26.42 18.27 1.64
CA ASP A 51 26.29 18.34 0.18
C ASP A 51 27.36 17.48 -0.54
N ALA A 52 27.43 16.19 -0.23
CA ALA A 52 28.40 15.26 -0.81
C ALA A 52 28.21 15.08 -2.33
N GLU A 53 26.96 15.05 -2.80
CA GLU A 53 26.65 15.00 -4.23
C GLU A 53 27.17 16.23 -4.98
N LEU A 54 27.03 17.42 -4.39
CA LEU A 54 27.57 18.65 -4.96
C LEU A 54 29.10 18.58 -5.04
N LEU A 55 29.76 18.09 -4.00
CA LEU A 55 31.21 17.88 -4.02
C LEU A 55 31.61 16.94 -5.15
N GLN A 56 30.90 15.82 -5.34
CA GLN A 56 31.18 14.88 -6.42
C GLN A 56 31.05 15.53 -7.81
N VAL A 57 30.00 16.31 -8.04
CA VAL A 57 29.81 17.06 -9.30
C VAL A 57 30.93 18.07 -9.53
N VAL A 58 31.35 18.80 -8.50
CA VAL A 58 32.46 19.76 -8.59
C VAL A 58 33.77 19.05 -8.95
N LEU A 59 34.07 17.93 -8.29
CA LEU A 59 35.26 17.13 -8.59
C LEU A 59 35.22 16.57 -10.01
N GLN A 60 34.06 16.12 -10.49
CA GLN A 60 33.85 15.67 -11.86
C GLN A 60 34.16 16.75 -12.88
N GLU A 61 33.47 17.87 -12.77
CA GLU A 61 33.58 18.96 -13.75
C GLU A 61 34.94 19.67 -13.69
N ALA A 62 35.62 19.66 -12.55
CA ALA A 62 36.98 20.17 -12.39
C ALA A 62 38.09 19.16 -12.77
N GLY A 63 37.74 17.90 -13.08
CA GLY A 63 38.71 16.87 -13.45
C GLY A 63 39.54 16.32 -12.27
N LEU A 64 38.98 16.35 -11.05
CA LEU A 64 39.61 15.94 -9.79
C LEU A 64 39.14 14.58 -9.26
N GLU A 65 38.21 13.88 -9.93
CA GLU A 65 37.60 12.62 -9.43
C GLU A 65 38.59 11.51 -9.05
N ASN A 66 39.78 11.50 -9.65
CA ASN A 66 40.80 10.47 -9.42
C ASN A 66 42.15 11.07 -8.99
N ARG A 67 42.12 12.29 -8.44
CA ARG A 67 43.31 13.02 -8.00
C ARG A 67 43.18 13.42 -6.54
N GLU A 68 44.32 13.56 -5.89
CA GLU A 68 44.35 14.18 -4.57
C GLU A 68 43.87 15.63 -4.68
N PHE A 69 42.97 16.00 -3.78
CA PHE A 69 42.48 17.36 -3.65
C PHE A 69 42.49 17.81 -2.18
N HIS A 70 42.45 19.12 -2.00
CA HIS A 70 42.32 19.76 -0.70
C HIS A 70 40.96 20.44 -0.63
N ILE A 71 40.41 20.60 0.56
CA ILE A 71 39.14 21.31 0.74
C ILE A 71 39.29 22.33 1.87
N ILE A 72 38.77 23.52 1.65
CA ILE A 72 38.73 24.58 2.67
C ILE A 72 37.29 25.03 2.88
N PHE A 73 36.93 25.17 4.15
CA PHE A 73 35.60 25.55 4.60
C PHE A 73 35.65 26.95 5.20
N ASP A 74 34.94 27.87 4.58
CA ASP A 74 34.53 29.11 5.23
C ASP A 74 33.38 28.79 6.18
N LEU A 75 33.61 28.98 7.47
CA LEU A 75 32.59 28.80 8.51
C LEU A 75 31.93 30.12 8.92
N ALA A 76 32.12 31.19 8.13
CA ALA A 76 31.32 32.40 8.25
C ALA A 76 29.81 32.04 8.27
N ASN A 77 29.10 32.59 9.25
CA ASN A 77 27.68 32.33 9.51
C ASN A 77 27.33 30.88 9.93
N THR A 78 28.29 30.04 10.29
CA THR A 78 28.03 28.71 10.85
C THR A 78 28.24 28.71 12.37
N THR A 79 27.20 28.45 13.14
CA THR A 79 27.26 28.46 14.62
C THR A 79 27.34 27.07 15.23
N SER A 80 26.81 26.05 14.55
CA SER A 80 26.82 24.66 15.01
C SER A 80 26.56 23.70 13.85
N ILE A 81 26.66 22.40 14.14
CA ILE A 81 26.31 21.31 13.22
C ILE A 81 25.47 20.26 13.94
N THR A 82 24.55 19.62 13.23
CA THR A 82 23.73 18.55 13.82
C THR A 82 24.48 17.23 13.95
N TYR A 83 23.91 16.29 14.72
CA TYR A 83 24.42 14.92 14.81
C TYR A 83 24.52 14.24 13.43
N ARG A 84 23.50 14.43 12.57
CA ARG A 84 23.50 13.87 11.21
C ARG A 84 24.65 14.43 10.37
N TYR A 85 24.96 15.71 10.51
CA TYR A 85 26.08 16.33 9.81
C TYR A 85 27.44 15.78 10.29
N LYS A 86 27.58 15.54 11.60
CA LYS A 86 28.79 14.90 12.17
C LYS A 86 29.02 13.50 11.59
N LEU A 87 27.97 12.68 11.49
CA LEU A 87 28.03 11.35 10.86
C LEU A 87 28.44 11.43 9.38
N ALA A 88 27.87 12.38 8.64
CA ALA A 88 28.19 12.54 7.23
C ALA A 88 29.65 12.98 7.01
N ILE A 89 30.21 13.79 7.91
CA ILE A 89 31.64 14.13 7.89
C ILE A 89 32.49 12.89 8.11
N THR A 90 32.11 12.04 9.07
CA THR A 90 32.88 10.83 9.35
C THR A 90 32.88 9.86 8.16
N ASP A 91 31.74 9.70 7.48
CA ASP A 91 31.67 8.91 6.25
C ASP A 91 32.55 9.49 5.14
N LEU A 92 32.57 10.82 5.00
CA LEU A 92 33.45 11.52 4.06
C LEU A 92 34.93 11.23 4.34
N PHE A 93 35.34 11.01 5.59
CA PHE A 93 36.74 10.75 5.93
C PHE A 93 37.18 9.31 5.78
N PHE A 94 36.35 8.37 6.23
CA PHE A 94 36.74 6.96 6.31
C PHE A 94 36.38 6.18 5.04
N ASN A 95 35.38 6.64 4.29
CA ASN A 95 34.80 5.86 3.19
C ASN A 95 34.89 6.55 1.81
N TRP A 96 35.40 7.77 1.72
CA TRP A 96 35.48 8.51 0.45
C TRP A 96 36.74 8.19 -0.36
N SER A 97 36.61 8.26 -1.69
CA SER A 97 37.68 8.17 -2.67
C SER A 97 37.37 9.20 -3.77
N PRO A 98 38.32 10.06 -4.21
CA PRO A 98 39.78 10.01 -4.03
C PRO A 98 40.28 10.60 -2.70
N PHE A 99 41.59 10.48 -2.43
CA PHE A 99 42.21 10.89 -1.16
C PHE A 99 42.19 12.41 -0.94
N PHE A 100 41.89 12.81 0.30
CA PHE A 100 42.07 14.18 0.79
C PHE A 100 43.50 14.41 1.26
N GLY A 101 44.11 15.51 0.85
CA GLY A 101 45.38 15.96 1.43
C GLY A 101 45.17 16.83 2.67
N VAL A 102 44.36 17.89 2.53
CA VAL A 102 44.14 18.90 3.59
C VAL A 102 42.67 19.24 3.71
N ILE A 103 42.19 19.37 4.95
CA ILE A 103 40.94 20.06 5.29
C ILE A 103 41.26 21.33 6.07
N GLY A 104 41.00 22.48 5.48
CA GLY A 104 41.16 23.78 6.13
C GLY A 104 39.83 24.33 6.64
N PHE A 105 39.84 24.96 7.81
CA PHE A 105 38.72 25.73 8.34
C PHE A 105 39.18 27.16 8.61
N TYR A 106 38.38 28.15 8.23
CA TYR A 106 38.61 29.55 8.57
C TYR A 106 37.30 30.27 8.91
N ASN A 107 37.40 31.50 9.45
CA ASN A 107 36.25 32.23 10.01
C ASN A 107 35.45 31.41 11.05
N ILE A 108 36.16 30.65 11.89
CA ILE A 108 35.56 29.72 12.85
C ILE A 108 34.96 30.52 14.01
N ALA A 109 33.64 30.43 14.18
CA ALA A 109 32.96 30.97 15.35
C ALA A 109 33.40 30.24 16.63
N GLU A 110 33.40 30.92 17.78
CA GLU A 110 33.81 30.32 19.07
C GLU A 110 33.00 29.05 19.40
N SER A 111 31.70 29.03 19.07
CA SER A 111 30.83 27.86 19.26
C SER A 111 31.19 26.66 18.39
N MET A 112 31.93 26.87 17.29
CA MET A 112 32.37 25.83 16.35
C MET A 112 33.79 25.34 16.64
N ARG A 113 34.56 26.04 17.48
CA ARG A 113 35.97 25.74 17.72
C ARG A 113 36.22 24.34 18.28
N ILE A 114 35.47 23.96 19.32
CA ILE A 114 35.57 22.61 19.90
C ILE A 114 35.23 21.56 18.85
N ILE A 115 34.28 21.84 17.97
CA ILE A 115 33.85 20.92 16.92
C ILE A 115 34.99 20.72 15.90
N THR A 116 35.62 21.79 15.42
CA THR A 116 36.75 21.71 14.46
C THR A 116 38.00 21.11 15.10
N GLU A 117 38.27 21.37 16.38
CA GLU A 117 39.34 20.72 17.14
C GLU A 117 39.09 19.23 17.37
N SER A 118 37.85 18.84 17.71
CA SER A 118 37.43 17.44 17.76
C SER A 118 37.57 16.74 16.42
N PHE A 119 37.26 17.42 15.31
CA PHE A 119 37.50 16.88 13.95
C PHE A 119 38.98 16.62 13.70
N ALA A 120 39.86 17.57 14.05
CA ALA A 120 41.30 17.38 13.92
C ALA A 120 41.80 16.19 14.76
N ALA A 121 41.23 15.96 15.95
CA ALA A 121 41.63 14.90 16.86
C ALA A 121 41.23 13.47 16.45
N ILE A 122 40.30 13.34 15.50
CA ILE A 122 39.89 12.03 14.95
C ILE A 122 40.32 11.85 13.50
N ALA A 123 41.02 12.83 12.91
CA ALA A 123 41.49 12.75 11.54
C ALA A 123 42.49 11.59 11.36
N PRO A 124 42.36 10.76 10.32
CA PRO A 124 43.31 9.70 10.05
C PRO A 124 44.69 10.28 9.71
N GLY A 125 45.77 9.56 10.03
CA GLY A 125 47.14 10.12 10.00
C GLY A 125 47.66 10.64 8.66
N LYS A 126 46.99 10.36 7.53
CA LYS A 126 47.33 10.91 6.20
C LYS A 126 46.61 12.22 5.89
N LEU A 127 45.60 12.59 6.67
CA LEU A 127 44.80 13.78 6.49
C LEU A 127 45.32 14.90 7.38
N CYS A 128 45.69 16.02 6.78
CA CYS A 128 46.03 17.23 7.55
C CYS A 128 44.79 18.08 7.78
N VAL A 129 44.50 18.43 9.04
CA VAL A 129 43.43 19.38 9.38
C VAL A 129 44.06 20.70 9.83
N ILE A 130 43.67 21.79 9.19
CA ILE A 130 44.21 23.13 9.42
C ILE A 130 43.10 24.04 9.91
N GLN A 131 43.38 24.82 10.93
CA GLN A 131 42.51 25.89 11.40
C GLN A 131 43.25 27.22 11.22
N ALA A 132 42.56 28.22 10.69
CA ALA A 132 43.10 29.54 10.41
C ALA A 132 42.07 30.62 10.76
N LYS A 133 42.53 31.86 10.92
CA LYS A 133 41.63 32.99 11.18
C LYS A 133 41.04 33.56 9.89
N THR A 134 41.83 33.57 8.81
CA THR A 134 41.50 34.25 7.56
C THR A 134 41.64 33.32 6.35
N TYR A 135 41.05 33.74 5.23
CA TYR A 135 41.16 33.04 3.96
C TYR A 135 42.63 32.96 3.49
N GLU A 136 43.36 34.06 3.59
CA GLU A 136 44.76 34.14 3.15
C GLU A 136 45.65 33.18 3.95
N GLU A 137 45.46 33.12 5.27
CA GLU A 137 46.21 32.23 6.17
C GLU A 137 45.95 30.74 5.86
N VAL A 138 44.70 30.34 5.60
CA VAL A 138 44.42 28.93 5.28
C VAL A 138 45.01 28.53 3.93
N ILE A 139 44.97 29.44 2.94
CA ILE A 139 45.55 29.19 1.62
C ILE A 139 47.06 29.06 1.69
N GLU A 140 47.73 29.93 2.44
CA GLU A 140 49.17 29.87 2.65
C GLU A 140 49.57 28.52 3.26
N ARG A 141 48.89 28.08 4.33
CA ARG A 141 49.16 26.78 4.96
C ARG A 141 48.87 25.57 4.06
N VAL A 142 47.84 25.63 3.23
CA VAL A 142 47.58 24.56 2.23
C VAL A 142 48.69 24.52 1.19
N ARG A 143 49.22 25.68 0.76
CA ARG A 143 50.37 25.73 -0.17
C ARG A 143 51.66 25.22 0.46
N GLU A 144 51.91 25.55 1.72
CA GLU A 144 53.04 24.99 2.49
C GLU A 144 52.98 23.46 2.48
N TYR A 145 51.81 22.88 2.82
CA TYR A 145 51.58 21.45 2.75
C TYR A 145 51.86 20.88 1.35
N LYS A 146 51.33 21.50 0.29
CA LYS A 146 51.56 21.10 -1.12
C LYS A 146 53.04 21.15 -1.50
N SER A 147 53.82 22.06 -0.91
CA SER A 147 55.27 22.17 -1.16
C SER A 147 56.12 21.12 -0.42
N GLY A 148 55.50 20.24 0.37
CA GLY A 148 56.18 19.25 1.20
C GLY A 148 56.66 19.78 2.54
N VAL A 149 56.37 21.04 2.87
CA VAL A 149 56.51 21.58 4.21
C VAL A 149 55.28 21.12 4.98
N LEU A 150 55.42 20.08 5.80
CA LEU A 150 54.40 19.74 6.80
C LEU A 150 54.12 21.03 7.60
N PRO A 151 52.89 21.56 7.59
CA PRO A 151 52.54 22.69 8.44
C PRO A 151 53.02 22.33 9.82
N SER A 152 53.88 23.15 10.42
CA SER A 152 54.38 22.86 11.75
C SER A 152 53.16 22.84 12.67
N MET A 153 52.62 21.67 12.96
CA MET A 153 51.89 21.47 14.18
C MET A 153 52.95 21.67 15.24
N GLU A 154 53.00 22.87 15.83
CA GLU A 154 53.76 23.07 17.06
C GLU A 154 53.47 21.84 17.91
N LEU A 155 54.51 21.05 18.22
CA LEU A 155 54.37 19.90 19.11
C LEU A 155 53.65 20.44 20.33
N PRO A 156 52.38 20.07 20.56
CA PRO A 156 51.62 20.78 21.56
C PRO A 156 52.33 20.52 22.88
N ASP A 157 52.43 21.54 23.76
CA ASP A 157 52.88 21.29 25.13
C ASP A 157 52.03 20.17 25.72
N GLU A 158 52.57 19.47 26.72
CA GLU A 158 51.94 18.25 27.26
C GLU A 158 50.44 18.42 27.57
N GLU A 159 50.04 19.58 28.07
CA GLU A 159 48.66 20.02 28.28
C GLU A 159 47.81 19.98 27.00
N ARG A 160 48.26 20.60 25.91
CA ARG A 160 47.52 20.61 24.64
C ARG A 160 47.44 19.21 24.00
N ARG A 161 48.42 18.32 24.24
CA ARG A 161 48.35 16.93 23.77
C ARG A 161 47.26 16.15 24.49
N GLU A 162 47.13 16.32 25.80
CA GLU A 162 46.07 15.66 26.57
C GLU A 162 44.69 16.20 26.21
N GLU A 163 44.55 17.51 25.98
CA GLU A 163 43.30 18.10 25.46
C GLU A 163 42.91 17.52 24.10
N HIS A 164 43.87 17.41 23.18
CA HIS A 164 43.64 16.82 21.87
C HIS A 164 43.21 15.35 21.98
N ARG A 165 43.87 14.55 22.83
CA ARG A 165 43.48 13.16 23.11
C ARG A 165 42.08 13.05 23.70
N PHE A 166 41.74 13.95 24.62
CA PHE A 166 40.41 14.01 25.23
C PHE A 166 39.33 14.30 24.19
N LEU A 167 39.54 15.32 23.34
CA LEU A 167 38.62 15.66 22.27
C LEU A 167 38.43 14.50 21.29
N GLY A 168 39.52 13.81 20.93
CA GLY A 168 39.47 12.63 20.08
C GLY A 168 38.67 11.48 20.70
N ALA A 169 38.88 11.21 21.99
CA ALA A 169 38.12 10.17 22.70
C ALA A 169 36.62 10.48 22.74
N VAL A 170 36.24 11.71 23.10
CA VAL A 170 34.83 12.14 23.14
C VAL A 170 34.19 12.10 21.76
N ALA A 171 34.90 12.53 20.72
CA ALA A 171 34.39 12.51 19.35
C ALA A 171 34.24 11.07 18.81
N ARG A 172 35.16 10.15 19.12
CA ARG A 172 35.01 8.73 18.77
C ARG A 172 33.76 8.09 19.41
N LEU A 173 33.53 8.36 20.70
CA LEU A 173 32.34 7.86 21.39
C LEU A 173 31.05 8.48 20.84
N SER A 174 31.03 9.80 20.66
CA SER A 174 29.79 10.53 20.38
C SER A 174 29.43 10.64 18.90
N TRP A 175 30.41 10.71 18.00
CA TRP A 175 30.17 10.92 16.56
C TRP A 175 30.33 9.62 15.80
N LEU A 176 31.37 8.85 16.10
CA LEU A 176 31.69 7.63 15.37
C LEU A 176 31.07 6.36 15.97
N ASN A 177 30.55 6.44 17.19
CA ASN A 177 30.10 5.28 17.96
C ASN A 177 31.18 4.16 18.03
N LEU A 178 32.46 4.56 18.00
CA LEU A 178 33.60 3.64 18.11
C LEU A 178 33.86 3.35 19.58
N LEU A 179 33.05 2.46 20.14
CA LEU A 179 33.16 2.09 21.55
C LEU A 179 34.24 1.04 21.82
N GLU A 180 34.65 0.29 20.79
CA GLU A 180 35.59 -0.84 20.95
C GLU A 180 37.01 -0.39 21.29
N GLU A 181 37.43 0.79 20.83
CA GLU A 181 38.77 1.32 21.08
C GLU A 181 38.93 1.83 22.52
N PRO A 182 39.87 1.27 23.30
CA PRO A 182 40.12 1.73 24.66
C PRO A 182 40.65 3.16 24.70
N ILE A 183 40.16 3.92 25.67
CA ILE A 183 40.71 5.24 25.95
C ILE A 183 42.01 5.04 26.70
N GLU A 184 43.13 5.34 26.02
CA GLU A 184 44.43 5.37 26.66
C GLU A 184 44.39 6.35 27.85
N LEU A 185 44.81 5.90 29.02
CA LEU A 185 44.83 6.72 30.22
C LEU A 185 46.18 7.44 30.36
N PRO A 186 46.20 8.72 30.73
CA PRO A 186 47.42 9.40 31.17
C PRO A 186 48.03 8.71 32.41
N PRO A 187 49.30 9.00 32.77
CA PRO A 187 49.89 8.54 34.02
C PRO A 187 49.01 8.93 35.23
N GLY A 188 48.99 8.10 36.28
CA GLY A 188 48.11 8.30 37.45
C GLY A 188 48.32 9.61 38.22
N GLU A 189 49.50 10.24 38.07
CA GLU A 189 49.84 11.54 38.66
C GLU A 189 49.36 12.73 37.82
N SER A 190 48.93 12.49 36.57
CA SER A 190 48.42 13.53 35.69
C SER A 190 47.09 14.08 36.20
N ARG A 191 46.94 15.41 36.19
CA ARG A 191 45.67 16.07 36.53
C ARG A 191 44.51 15.66 35.61
N TYR A 192 44.79 15.14 34.42
CA TYR A 192 43.79 14.67 33.46
C TYR A 192 43.32 13.22 33.71
N TYR A 193 44.03 12.46 34.56
CA TYR A 193 43.75 11.05 34.80
C TYR A 193 42.29 10.78 35.19
N THR A 194 41.76 11.54 36.16
CA THR A 194 40.37 11.39 36.61
C THR A 194 39.36 11.69 35.50
N VAL A 195 39.66 12.66 34.64
CA VAL A 195 38.78 13.04 33.53
C VAL A 195 38.75 11.93 32.47
N PHE A 196 39.90 11.40 32.07
CA PHE A 196 39.97 10.27 31.14
C PHE A 196 39.32 9.01 31.71
N LYS A 197 39.51 8.74 33.01
CA LYS A 197 38.86 7.62 33.69
C LYS A 197 37.33 7.74 33.70
N ALA A 198 36.80 8.96 33.83
CA ALA A 198 35.35 9.20 33.75
C ALA A 198 34.80 8.91 32.34
N ILE A 199 35.51 9.30 31.28
CA ILE A 199 35.10 8.95 29.91
C ILE A 199 35.22 7.46 29.66
N GLU A 200 36.27 6.81 30.16
CA GLU A 200 36.42 5.35 30.02
C GLU A 200 35.28 4.59 30.72
N ALA A 201 34.86 5.04 31.91
CA ALA A 201 33.67 4.50 32.56
C ALA A 201 32.40 4.71 31.71
N LEU A 202 32.21 5.91 31.15
CA LEU A 202 31.10 6.18 30.24
C LEU A 202 31.14 5.26 29.00
N ARG A 203 32.32 5.00 28.43
CA ARG A 203 32.48 4.07 27.30
C ARG A 203 32.00 2.67 27.67
N LEU A 204 32.40 2.16 28.84
CA LEU A 204 31.96 0.84 29.32
C LEU A 204 30.44 0.76 29.50
N ASP A 205 29.82 1.81 30.04
CA ASP A 205 28.37 1.89 30.18
C ASP A 205 27.66 1.92 28.82
N LEU A 206 28.20 2.64 27.83
CA LEU A 206 27.68 2.66 26.47
C LEU A 206 27.81 1.30 25.78
N ILE A 207 28.91 0.58 26.00
CA ILE A 207 29.09 -0.80 25.49
C ILE A 207 28.01 -1.71 26.08
N ALA A 208 27.84 -1.69 27.41
CA ALA A 208 26.83 -2.50 28.09
C ALA A 208 25.41 -2.19 27.56
N LYS A 209 25.10 -0.90 27.38
CA LYS A 209 23.82 -0.46 26.82
C LYS A 209 23.60 -0.94 25.38
N ASN A 210 24.64 -0.91 24.53
CA ASN A 210 24.54 -1.41 23.16
C ASN A 210 24.31 -2.93 23.13
N ILE A 211 25.00 -3.69 23.98
CA ILE A 211 24.79 -5.14 24.11
C ILE A 211 23.34 -5.45 24.49
N ASP A 212 22.77 -4.73 25.46
CA ASP A 212 21.39 -4.97 25.88
C ASP A 212 20.37 -4.55 24.81
N TYR A 213 20.62 -3.42 24.11
CA TYR A 213 19.81 -3.01 22.97
C TYR A 213 19.85 -4.02 21.82
N GLU A 214 21.03 -4.56 21.50
CA GLU A 214 21.18 -5.60 20.47
C GLU A 214 20.41 -6.87 20.81
N LYS A 215 20.41 -7.30 22.07
CA LYS A 215 19.58 -8.43 22.54
C LYS A 215 18.09 -8.14 22.35
N GLU A 216 17.62 -6.95 22.74
CA GLU A 216 16.21 -6.57 22.58
C GLU A 216 15.80 -6.57 21.10
N VAL A 217 16.64 -6.01 20.22
CA VAL A 217 16.40 -6.01 18.77
C VAL A 217 16.36 -7.44 18.21
N GLN A 218 17.27 -8.32 18.65
CA GLN A 218 17.28 -9.73 18.24
C GLN A 218 16.01 -10.47 18.69
N GLU A 219 15.58 -10.29 19.94
CA GLU A 219 14.34 -10.87 20.46
C GLU A 219 13.11 -10.38 19.69
N LEU A 220 13.02 -9.08 19.44
CA LEU A 220 11.92 -8.49 18.67
C LEU A 220 11.90 -9.03 17.23
N THR A 221 13.06 -9.11 16.59
CA THR A 221 13.20 -9.64 15.23
C THR A 221 12.78 -11.12 15.18
N HIS A 222 13.23 -11.93 16.13
CA HIS A 222 12.83 -13.33 16.25
C HIS A 222 11.31 -13.48 16.43
N ASN A 223 10.70 -12.67 17.30
CA ASN A 223 9.25 -12.67 17.54
C ASN A 223 8.46 -12.28 16.27
N LEU A 224 8.92 -11.27 15.53
CA LEU A 224 8.30 -10.87 14.26
C LEU A 224 8.44 -11.97 13.20
N GLN A 225 9.61 -12.59 13.07
CA GLN A 225 9.86 -13.71 12.17
C GLN A 225 8.92 -14.89 12.46
N ASN A 226 8.75 -15.23 13.73
CA ASN A 226 7.83 -16.27 14.17
C ASN A 226 6.37 -15.92 13.81
N ARG A 227 5.96 -14.67 14.02
CA ARG A 227 4.61 -14.20 13.67
C ARG A 227 4.35 -14.26 12.17
N ILE A 228 5.32 -13.83 11.34
CA ILE A 228 5.25 -13.94 9.88
C ILE A 228 5.11 -15.40 9.46
N THR A 229 5.89 -16.30 10.07
CA THR A 229 5.84 -17.74 9.78
C THR A 229 4.47 -18.33 10.12
N GLN A 230 3.92 -18.03 11.31
CA GLN A 230 2.59 -18.47 11.73
C GLN A 230 1.48 -17.93 10.81
N MET A 231 1.56 -16.67 10.40
CA MET A 231 0.62 -16.09 9.45
C MET A 231 0.70 -16.76 8.08
N THR A 232 1.91 -17.07 7.61
CA THR A 232 2.14 -17.75 6.34
C THR A 232 1.55 -19.17 6.35
N ILE A 233 1.75 -19.93 7.42
CA ILE A 233 1.16 -21.27 7.59
C ILE A 233 -0.37 -21.18 7.56
N LYS A 234 -0.98 -20.25 8.32
CA LYS A 234 -2.43 -20.05 8.33
C LYS A 234 -2.98 -19.64 6.96
N MET A 235 -2.27 -18.75 6.27
CA MET A 235 -2.64 -18.29 4.92
C MET A 235 -2.61 -19.45 3.91
N ASN A 236 -1.56 -20.27 3.94
CA ASN A 236 -1.43 -21.43 3.05
C ASN A 236 -2.51 -22.47 3.33
N ALA A 237 -2.78 -22.79 4.60
CA ALA A 237 -3.87 -23.68 4.98
C ALA A 237 -5.23 -23.15 4.49
N GLN A 238 -5.50 -21.86 4.64
CA GLN A 238 -6.73 -21.24 4.14
C GLN A 238 -6.81 -21.27 2.60
N ALA A 239 -5.69 -21.03 1.91
CA ALA A 239 -5.64 -21.10 0.46
C ALA A 239 -5.93 -22.52 -0.06
N GLU A 240 -5.44 -23.55 0.62
CA GLU A 240 -5.72 -24.94 0.31
C GLU A 240 -7.19 -25.30 0.54
N LEU A 241 -7.78 -24.88 1.66
CA LEU A 241 -9.22 -25.04 1.95
C LEU A 241 -10.09 -24.34 0.91
N ASN A 242 -9.73 -23.11 0.52
CA ASN A 242 -10.42 -22.37 -0.52
C ASN A 242 -10.32 -23.08 -1.87
N LYS A 243 -9.14 -23.61 -2.22
CA LYS A 243 -8.93 -24.37 -3.46
C LYS A 243 -9.82 -25.63 -3.50
N LYS A 244 -9.90 -26.36 -2.39
CA LYS A 244 -10.79 -27.52 -2.25
C LYS A 244 -12.26 -27.14 -2.41
N SER A 245 -12.70 -26.07 -1.75
CA SER A 245 -14.08 -25.57 -1.87
C SER A 245 -14.42 -25.16 -3.31
N VAL A 246 -13.48 -24.50 -4.02
CA VAL A 246 -13.64 -24.14 -5.44
C VAL A 246 -13.79 -25.39 -6.31
N THR A 247 -13.03 -26.46 -6.04
CA THR A 247 -13.19 -27.71 -6.79
C THR A 247 -14.53 -28.39 -6.52
N GLU A 248 -14.99 -28.41 -5.26
CA GLU A 248 -16.28 -28.97 -4.86
C GLU A 248 -17.44 -28.21 -5.54
N PHE A 249 -17.45 -26.88 -5.47
CA PHE A 249 -18.48 -26.08 -6.15
C PHE A 249 -18.45 -26.26 -7.67
N LYS A 250 -17.28 -26.41 -8.30
CA LYS A 250 -17.20 -26.71 -9.73
C LYS A 250 -17.82 -28.06 -10.08
N THR A 251 -17.59 -29.09 -9.25
CA THR A 251 -18.21 -30.40 -9.45
C THR A 251 -19.73 -30.34 -9.29
N GLU A 252 -20.23 -29.61 -8.29
CA GLU A 252 -21.66 -29.43 -8.05
C GLU A 252 -22.35 -28.66 -9.19
N ILE A 253 -21.73 -27.58 -9.68
CA ILE A 253 -22.22 -26.85 -10.85
C ILE A 253 -22.30 -27.76 -12.08
N SER A 254 -21.31 -28.64 -12.29
CA SER A 254 -21.31 -29.58 -13.40
C SER A 254 -22.45 -30.61 -13.30
N ASP A 255 -22.68 -31.16 -12.11
CA ASP A 255 -23.78 -32.11 -11.86
C ASP A 255 -25.14 -31.46 -12.08
N LEU A 256 -25.36 -30.27 -11.51
CA LEU A 256 -26.60 -29.51 -11.69
C LEU A 256 -26.85 -29.15 -13.16
N LYS A 257 -25.81 -28.79 -13.92
CA LYS A 257 -25.94 -28.56 -15.37
C LYS A 257 -26.34 -29.82 -16.13
N SER A 258 -25.78 -30.97 -15.76
CA SER A 258 -26.16 -32.26 -16.35
C SER A 258 -27.64 -32.58 -16.09
N ARG A 259 -28.09 -32.40 -14.84
CA ARG A 259 -29.48 -32.59 -14.44
C ARG A 259 -30.45 -31.63 -15.13
N LEU A 260 -30.05 -30.38 -15.33
CA LEU A 260 -30.83 -29.42 -16.12
C LEU A 260 -30.95 -29.88 -17.57
N ALA A 261 -29.86 -30.33 -18.19
CA ALA A 261 -29.88 -30.82 -19.57
C ALA A 261 -30.79 -32.04 -19.73
N THR A 262 -30.79 -32.98 -18.77
CA THR A 262 -31.70 -34.14 -18.83
C THR A 262 -33.16 -33.72 -18.65
N GLN A 263 -33.46 -32.80 -17.73
CA GLN A 263 -34.81 -32.26 -17.57
C GLN A 263 -35.29 -31.50 -18.82
N ASP A 264 -34.42 -30.71 -19.46
CA ASP A 264 -34.73 -30.01 -20.70
C ASP A 264 -35.03 -31.00 -21.86
N MET A 265 -34.29 -32.10 -21.94
CA MET A 265 -34.57 -33.17 -22.90
C MET A 265 -35.94 -33.82 -22.66
N GLU A 266 -36.26 -34.16 -21.40
CA GLU A 266 -37.57 -34.72 -21.04
C GLU A 266 -38.71 -33.70 -21.33
N LEU A 267 -38.53 -32.43 -20.98
CA LEU A 267 -39.49 -31.37 -21.30
C LEU A 267 -39.70 -31.21 -22.81
N THR A 268 -38.64 -31.29 -23.61
CA THR A 268 -38.70 -31.23 -25.07
C THR A 268 -39.46 -32.42 -25.63
N ARG A 269 -39.21 -33.62 -25.10
CA ARG A 269 -39.92 -34.85 -25.47
C ARG A 269 -41.41 -34.75 -25.15
N VAL A 270 -41.75 -34.33 -23.93
CA VAL A 270 -43.15 -34.11 -23.51
C VAL A 270 -43.81 -33.05 -24.38
N SER A 271 -43.13 -31.93 -24.64
CA SER A 271 -43.64 -30.83 -25.47
C SER A 271 -43.94 -31.26 -26.90
N THR A 272 -43.08 -32.12 -27.47
CA THR A 272 -43.24 -32.73 -28.80
C THR A 272 -44.43 -33.68 -28.83
N ALA A 273 -44.53 -34.59 -27.85
CA ALA A 273 -45.65 -35.52 -27.74
C ALA A 273 -47.00 -34.79 -27.62
N ILE A 274 -47.04 -33.69 -26.85
CA ILE A 274 -48.22 -32.81 -26.76
C ILE A 274 -48.50 -32.19 -28.14
N ALA A 275 -47.50 -31.62 -28.83
CA ALA A 275 -47.71 -31.01 -30.15
C ALA A 275 -48.25 -32.00 -31.18
N GLU A 276 -47.78 -33.26 -31.16
CA GLU A 276 -48.31 -34.34 -31.99
C GLU A 276 -49.77 -34.66 -31.64
N LYS A 277 -50.11 -34.79 -30.35
CA LYS A 277 -51.49 -35.00 -29.89
C LYS A 277 -52.42 -33.87 -30.31
N THR A 278 -52.02 -32.61 -30.10
CA THR A 278 -52.79 -31.44 -30.53
C THR A 278 -53.00 -31.46 -32.06
N THR A 279 -51.99 -31.87 -32.84
CA THR A 279 -52.10 -31.96 -34.30
C THR A 279 -53.08 -33.06 -34.72
N LYS A 280 -53.05 -34.23 -34.07
CA LYS A 280 -54.02 -35.31 -34.29
C LYS A 280 -55.45 -34.85 -33.95
N LEU A 281 -55.63 -34.15 -32.83
CA LEU A 281 -56.93 -33.59 -32.44
C LEU A 281 -57.45 -32.58 -33.47
N ARG A 282 -56.59 -31.68 -33.99
CA ARG A 282 -56.97 -30.77 -35.08
C ARG A 282 -57.35 -31.50 -36.36
N ASN A 283 -56.66 -32.58 -36.72
CA ASN A 283 -57.01 -33.38 -37.88
C ASN A 283 -58.36 -34.08 -37.71
N ILE A 284 -58.65 -34.61 -36.51
CA ILE A 284 -59.96 -35.17 -36.17
C ILE A 284 -61.05 -34.09 -36.28
N LEU A 285 -60.79 -32.89 -35.75
CA LEU A 285 -61.71 -31.76 -35.87
C LEU A 285 -61.99 -31.39 -37.34
N ALA A 286 -60.96 -31.37 -38.19
CA ALA A 286 -61.11 -31.10 -39.62
C ALA A 286 -61.93 -32.19 -40.33
N GLN A 287 -61.71 -33.47 -40.00
CA GLN A 287 -62.48 -34.59 -40.53
C GLN A 287 -63.96 -34.53 -40.10
N ILE A 288 -64.23 -34.23 -38.83
CA ILE A 288 -65.60 -34.05 -38.32
C ILE A 288 -66.29 -32.87 -39.03
N ASN A 289 -65.57 -31.77 -39.26
CA ASN A 289 -66.09 -30.63 -39.99
C ASN A 289 -66.44 -30.95 -41.45
N ALA A 290 -65.74 -31.90 -42.08
CA ALA A 290 -66.00 -32.35 -43.44
C ALA A 290 -67.15 -33.37 -43.58
N LEU A 291 -67.58 -34.01 -42.47
CA LEU A 291 -68.70 -34.96 -42.49
C LEU A 291 -70.05 -34.24 -42.49
N GLU A 292 -70.99 -34.73 -43.30
CA GLU A 292 -72.40 -34.32 -43.32
C GLU A 292 -73.18 -35.12 -42.26
N ILE A 293 -73.12 -34.65 -41.00
CA ILE A 293 -73.81 -35.23 -39.83
C ILE A 293 -74.76 -34.18 -39.26
N ASP A 294 -75.74 -34.62 -38.48
CA ASP A 294 -76.63 -33.77 -37.70
C ASP A 294 -75.89 -32.66 -36.92
N THR A 295 -76.45 -31.45 -36.94
CA THR A 295 -75.75 -30.21 -36.55
C THR A 295 -75.48 -30.13 -35.05
N GLU A 296 -76.32 -30.75 -34.21
CA GLU A 296 -76.13 -30.81 -32.76
C GLU A 296 -74.99 -31.74 -32.36
N VAL A 297 -74.92 -32.92 -32.98
CA VAL A 297 -73.86 -33.91 -32.73
C VAL A 297 -72.50 -33.36 -33.18
N LYS A 298 -72.47 -32.67 -34.32
CA LYS A 298 -71.25 -32.02 -34.84
C LYS A 298 -70.71 -30.96 -33.89
N LYS A 299 -71.60 -30.16 -33.28
CA LYS A 299 -71.24 -29.11 -32.33
C LYS A 299 -70.69 -29.67 -31.02
N GLY A 300 -71.33 -30.71 -30.46
CA GLY A 300 -70.86 -31.33 -29.21
C GLY A 300 -69.46 -31.96 -29.31
N ILE A 301 -69.15 -32.64 -30.42
CA ILE A 301 -67.83 -33.27 -30.60
C ILE A 301 -66.77 -32.20 -30.90
N ALA A 302 -67.11 -31.16 -31.67
CA ALA A 302 -66.21 -30.04 -31.94
C ALA A 302 -65.87 -29.26 -30.66
N ASP A 303 -66.86 -28.97 -29.81
CA ASP A 303 -66.66 -28.28 -28.53
C ASP A 303 -65.81 -29.11 -27.56
N THR A 304 -65.99 -30.44 -27.54
CA THR A 304 -65.15 -31.35 -26.75
C THR A 304 -63.69 -31.35 -27.23
N CYS A 305 -63.48 -31.39 -28.55
CA CYS A 305 -62.14 -31.34 -29.13
C CYS A 305 -61.47 -29.97 -28.94
N LEU A 306 -62.22 -28.88 -29.04
CA LEU A 306 -61.73 -27.52 -28.78
C LEU A 306 -61.38 -27.35 -27.30
N GLY A 307 -62.22 -27.84 -26.39
CA GLY A 307 -61.95 -27.86 -24.96
C GLY A 307 -60.66 -28.60 -24.63
N LEU A 308 -60.45 -29.81 -25.19
CA LEU A 308 -59.20 -30.56 -25.01
C LEU A 308 -57.97 -29.80 -25.51
N ILE A 309 -58.07 -29.08 -26.64
CA ILE A 309 -56.98 -28.25 -27.17
C ILE A 309 -56.72 -27.02 -26.28
N GLU A 310 -57.77 -26.43 -25.71
CA GLU A 310 -57.70 -25.26 -24.82
C GLU A 310 -57.08 -25.63 -23.47
N THR A 311 -57.49 -26.74 -22.86
CA THR A 311 -56.88 -27.28 -21.63
C THR A 311 -55.40 -27.59 -21.85
N GLU A 312 -55.06 -28.24 -22.97
CA GLU A 312 -53.67 -28.61 -23.32
C GLU A 312 -52.78 -27.37 -23.62
N THR A 313 -53.36 -26.26 -24.10
CA THR A 313 -52.64 -24.98 -24.29
C THR A 313 -52.50 -24.15 -23.01
N ILE A 314 -53.44 -24.26 -22.07
CA ILE A 314 -53.38 -23.62 -20.75
C ILE A 314 -52.35 -24.33 -19.87
N GLU A 315 -52.33 -25.67 -19.87
CA GLU A 315 -51.32 -26.49 -19.17
C GLU A 315 -49.90 -26.18 -19.66
N LYS A 316 -49.70 -26.08 -20.98
CA LYS A 316 -48.43 -25.65 -21.60
C LYS A 316 -47.99 -24.24 -21.22
N ARG A 317 -48.92 -23.32 -20.94
CA ARG A 317 -48.60 -21.93 -20.60
C ARG A 317 -48.27 -21.71 -19.13
N LEU A 318 -48.56 -22.66 -18.25
CA LEU A 318 -48.45 -22.49 -16.80
C LEU A 318 -47.44 -23.44 -16.12
N ASN A 319 -46.89 -24.44 -16.84
CA ASN A 319 -45.90 -25.38 -16.30
C ASN A 319 -46.31 -25.95 -14.94
N THR A 320 -47.54 -26.43 -14.79
CA THR A 320 -47.99 -27.15 -13.59
C THR A 320 -49.17 -28.05 -13.95
N GLU A 321 -49.17 -29.28 -13.46
CA GLU A 321 -50.35 -30.15 -13.43
C GLU A 321 -51.40 -29.45 -12.55
N GLN A 322 -52.41 -28.83 -13.17
CA GLN A 322 -53.51 -28.19 -12.45
C GLN A 322 -54.70 -29.14 -12.41
N THR A 323 -55.43 -29.16 -11.31
CA THR A 323 -56.71 -29.86 -11.21
C THR A 323 -57.82 -29.04 -11.88
N GLU A 324 -58.91 -29.67 -12.31
CA GLU A 324 -60.07 -28.95 -12.88
C GLU A 324 -60.57 -27.82 -11.94
N ASP A 325 -60.52 -28.04 -10.63
CA ASP A 325 -60.88 -27.07 -9.59
C ASP A 325 -60.02 -25.79 -9.60
N ASP A 326 -58.76 -25.88 -10.01
CA ASP A 326 -57.86 -24.74 -10.12
C ASP A 326 -58.18 -23.88 -11.35
N SER A 327 -58.54 -24.53 -12.46
CA SER A 327 -58.96 -23.84 -13.68
C SER A 327 -60.26 -23.05 -13.51
N VAL A 328 -61.23 -23.61 -12.79
CA VAL A 328 -62.51 -22.96 -12.46
C VAL A 328 -62.28 -21.76 -11.54
N PHE A 329 -61.44 -21.90 -10.52
CA PHE A 329 -61.06 -20.81 -9.62
C PHE A 329 -60.40 -19.65 -10.37
N LEU A 330 -59.41 -19.93 -11.22
CA LEU A 330 -58.72 -18.90 -12.00
C LEU A 330 -59.69 -18.16 -12.93
N SER A 331 -60.62 -18.89 -13.55
CA SER A 331 -61.68 -18.31 -14.39
C SER A 331 -62.63 -17.41 -13.59
N LYS A 332 -63.06 -17.82 -12.39
CA LYS A 332 -63.87 -16.98 -11.47
C LYS A 332 -63.11 -15.72 -11.05
N LEU A 333 -61.83 -15.86 -10.70
CA LEU A 333 -60.97 -14.75 -10.28
C LEU A 333 -60.77 -13.73 -11.40
N GLN A 334 -60.51 -14.19 -12.62
CA GLN A 334 -60.29 -13.32 -13.78
C GLN A 334 -61.57 -12.62 -14.23
N LYS A 335 -62.75 -13.26 -14.11
CA LYS A 335 -64.04 -12.62 -14.36
C LYS A 335 -64.33 -11.49 -13.35
N LYS A 336 -64.02 -11.70 -12.07
CA LYS A 336 -64.25 -10.71 -11.00
C LYS A 336 -63.22 -9.58 -11.01
N HIS A 337 -61.98 -9.89 -11.39
CA HIS A 337 -60.84 -8.96 -11.38
C HIS A 337 -60.07 -9.03 -12.71
N PRO A 338 -60.61 -8.45 -13.80
CA PRO A 338 -60.00 -8.53 -15.14
C PRO A 338 -58.65 -7.79 -15.24
N ASN A 339 -58.32 -6.95 -14.26
CA ASN A 339 -57.08 -6.14 -14.24
C ASN A 339 -55.86 -6.89 -13.66
N LEU A 340 -56.01 -8.16 -13.28
CA LEU A 340 -54.91 -9.02 -12.86
C LEU A 340 -54.16 -9.54 -14.09
N ASN A 341 -52.83 -9.43 -14.08
CA ASN A 341 -52.00 -10.01 -15.13
C ASN A 341 -51.72 -11.50 -14.86
N GLN A 342 -51.21 -12.21 -15.87
CA GLN A 342 -50.92 -13.65 -15.77
C GLN A 342 -49.98 -14.02 -14.62
N ARG A 343 -49.01 -13.15 -14.30
CA ARG A 343 -48.08 -13.35 -13.18
C ARG A 343 -48.81 -13.28 -11.83
N GLU A 344 -49.74 -12.33 -11.68
CA GLU A 344 -50.56 -12.15 -10.49
C GLU A 344 -51.60 -13.27 -10.33
N LEU A 345 -52.13 -13.81 -11.43
CA LEU A 345 -53.00 -15.00 -11.41
C LEU A 345 -52.22 -16.23 -10.92
N ARG A 346 -51.01 -16.46 -11.41
CA ARG A 346 -50.14 -17.56 -10.94
C ARG A 346 -49.81 -17.44 -9.45
N ILE A 347 -49.49 -16.24 -8.99
CA ILE A 347 -49.27 -15.96 -7.57
C ILE A 347 -50.54 -16.23 -6.75
N SER A 348 -51.71 -15.85 -7.26
CA SER A 348 -52.99 -16.08 -6.57
C SER A 348 -53.27 -17.57 -6.38
N LEU A 349 -52.95 -18.40 -7.38
CA LEU A 349 -53.06 -19.85 -7.28
C LEU A 349 -52.12 -20.42 -6.22
N LEU A 350 -50.84 -19.99 -6.21
CA LEU A 350 -49.88 -20.44 -5.19
C LEU A 350 -50.29 -20.00 -3.77
N VAL A 351 -50.89 -18.82 -3.64
CA VAL A 351 -51.45 -18.36 -2.35
C VAL A 351 -52.65 -19.20 -1.93
N LYS A 352 -53.54 -19.58 -2.86
CA LYS A 352 -54.67 -20.51 -2.61
C LYS A 352 -54.15 -21.87 -2.13
N MET A 353 -53.10 -22.39 -2.78
CA MET A 353 -52.42 -23.65 -2.44
C MET A 353 -51.61 -23.58 -1.14
N ASN A 354 -51.67 -22.47 -0.41
CA ASN A 354 -51.04 -22.29 0.90
C ASN A 354 -49.49 -22.35 0.90
N TYR A 355 -48.85 -21.97 -0.22
CA TYR A 355 -47.39 -21.80 -0.25
C TYR A 355 -46.94 -20.59 0.57
N ASP A 356 -45.75 -20.69 1.19
CA ASP A 356 -45.15 -19.58 1.90
C ASP A 356 -44.72 -18.46 0.92
N THR A 357 -44.70 -17.22 1.39
CA THR A 357 -44.25 -16.06 0.60
C THR A 357 -42.81 -16.22 0.11
N GLY A 358 -41.95 -16.87 0.90
CA GLY A 358 -40.59 -17.21 0.50
C GLY A 358 -40.54 -18.22 -0.66
N ASP A 359 -41.38 -19.24 -0.63
CA ASP A 359 -41.47 -20.26 -1.68
C ASP A 359 -42.06 -19.69 -2.97
N ILE A 360 -43.11 -18.85 -2.84
CA ILE A 360 -43.71 -18.14 -3.98
C ILE A 360 -42.70 -17.22 -4.64
N ALA A 361 -41.92 -16.48 -3.84
CA ALA A 361 -40.89 -15.57 -4.35
C ALA A 361 -39.82 -16.32 -5.14
N ARG A 362 -39.34 -17.46 -4.63
CA ARG A 362 -38.40 -18.35 -5.33
C ARG A 362 -38.99 -18.91 -6.62
N SER A 363 -40.22 -19.43 -6.57
CA SER A 363 -40.91 -20.01 -7.72
C SER A 363 -41.12 -19.00 -8.87
N VAL A 364 -41.37 -17.74 -8.52
CA VAL A 364 -41.64 -16.65 -9.48
C VAL A 364 -40.38 -15.83 -9.83
N GLY A 365 -39.22 -16.23 -9.30
CA GLY A 365 -37.91 -15.64 -9.62
C GLY A 365 -37.71 -14.21 -9.11
N ILE A 366 -38.19 -13.89 -7.90
CA ILE A 366 -38.07 -12.56 -7.28
C ILE A 366 -37.58 -12.64 -5.84
N SER A 367 -37.08 -11.52 -5.32
CA SER A 367 -36.78 -11.38 -3.90
C SER A 367 -38.06 -11.30 -3.05
N THR A 368 -37.96 -11.63 -1.77
CA THR A 368 -39.05 -11.48 -0.79
C THR A 368 -39.59 -10.05 -0.74
N ARG A 369 -38.70 -9.05 -0.81
CA ARG A 369 -39.07 -7.62 -0.94
C ARG A 369 -39.82 -7.31 -2.23
N GLY A 370 -39.44 -7.93 -3.34
CA GLY A 370 -40.19 -7.85 -4.60
C GLY A 370 -41.60 -8.44 -4.48
N MET A 371 -41.72 -9.52 -3.71
CA MET A 371 -43.00 -10.18 -3.43
C MET A 371 -43.94 -9.32 -2.57
N GLU A 372 -43.41 -8.57 -1.59
CA GLU A 372 -44.18 -7.58 -0.82
C GLU A 372 -44.76 -6.47 -1.71
N SER A 373 -43.96 -5.97 -2.67
CA SER A 373 -44.42 -4.97 -3.63
C SER A 373 -45.55 -5.50 -4.53
N ILE A 374 -45.45 -6.76 -4.97
CA ILE A 374 -46.53 -7.42 -5.72
C ILE A 374 -47.77 -7.59 -4.85
N ARG A 375 -47.60 -8.06 -3.60
CA ARG A 375 -48.70 -8.22 -2.65
C ARG A 375 -49.46 -6.92 -2.44
N TYR A 376 -48.75 -5.79 -2.27
CA TYR A 376 -49.36 -4.47 -2.16
C TYR A 376 -50.18 -4.08 -3.41
N ARG A 377 -49.62 -4.32 -4.62
CA ARG A 377 -50.35 -4.05 -5.87
C ARG A 377 -51.58 -4.94 -6.03
N MET A 378 -51.45 -6.22 -5.72
CA MET A 378 -52.57 -7.17 -5.75
C MET A 378 -53.64 -6.77 -4.75
N HIS A 379 -53.28 -6.35 -3.54
CA HIS A 379 -54.21 -5.86 -2.52
C HIS A 379 -55.06 -4.69 -3.03
N LYS A 380 -54.43 -3.71 -3.69
CA LYS A 380 -55.12 -2.59 -4.35
C LYS A 380 -55.99 -3.03 -5.53
N LYS A 381 -55.50 -3.94 -6.38
CA LYS A 381 -56.24 -4.45 -7.56
C LYS A 381 -57.45 -5.29 -7.18
N LEU A 382 -57.36 -6.05 -6.09
CA LEU A 382 -58.43 -6.88 -5.55
C LEU A 382 -59.45 -6.07 -4.74
N GLY A 383 -59.18 -4.78 -4.48
CA GLY A 383 -60.08 -3.89 -3.73
C GLY A 383 -60.18 -4.21 -2.25
N LEU A 384 -59.12 -4.79 -1.65
CA LEU A 384 -59.15 -5.25 -0.27
C LEU A 384 -58.99 -4.09 0.73
N GLY A 385 -59.69 -4.16 1.86
CA GLY A 385 -59.53 -3.21 2.98
C GLY A 385 -58.20 -3.38 3.72
N LYS A 386 -57.75 -2.36 4.47
CA LYS A 386 -56.42 -2.31 5.14
C LYS A 386 -56.09 -3.54 6.02
N HIS A 387 -57.09 -4.25 6.52
CA HIS A 387 -56.91 -5.43 7.37
C HIS A 387 -57.38 -6.74 6.73
N GLN A 388 -57.71 -6.73 5.44
CA GLN A 388 -58.13 -7.94 4.72
C GLN A 388 -56.91 -8.64 4.11
N SER A 389 -56.81 -9.95 4.35
CA SER A 389 -55.77 -10.80 3.80
C SER A 389 -56.14 -11.27 2.39
N ILE A 390 -55.22 -11.13 1.44
CA ILE A 390 -55.36 -11.69 0.09
C ILE A 390 -55.64 -13.20 0.15
N LYS A 391 -54.98 -13.92 1.06
CA LYS A 391 -55.17 -15.36 1.22
C LYS A 391 -56.62 -15.70 1.58
N THR A 392 -57.18 -15.02 2.59
CA THR A 392 -58.56 -15.25 3.03
C THR A 392 -59.55 -14.95 1.90
N TYR A 393 -59.37 -13.82 1.21
CA TYR A 393 -60.20 -13.44 0.07
C TYR A 393 -60.19 -14.49 -1.06
N LEU A 394 -58.99 -14.98 -1.42
CA LEU A 394 -58.86 -15.99 -2.48
C LEU A 394 -59.45 -17.34 -2.07
N SER A 395 -59.31 -17.74 -0.80
CA SER A 395 -59.92 -18.96 -0.27
C SER A 395 -61.45 -18.88 -0.27
N GLU A 396 -62.05 -17.76 0.14
CA GLU A 396 -63.51 -17.56 0.08
C GLU A 396 -64.05 -17.61 -1.36
N LEU A 397 -63.31 -17.02 -2.30
CA LEU A 397 -63.68 -17.03 -3.72
C LEU A 397 -63.63 -18.45 -4.33
N ALA A 398 -62.77 -19.32 -3.80
CA ALA A 398 -62.68 -20.71 -4.24
C ALA A 398 -63.81 -21.61 -3.73
N VAL A 399 -64.42 -21.28 -2.58
CA VAL A 399 -65.44 -22.12 -1.91
C VAL A 399 -66.88 -21.75 -2.29
N THR A 400 -67.10 -20.54 -2.81
CA THR A 400 -68.46 -20.08 -3.18
C THR A 400 -68.88 -20.73 -4.51
N PHE A 401 -69.82 -21.68 -4.44
CA PHE A 401 -70.35 -22.43 -5.60
C PHE A 401 -71.18 -21.54 -6.51
#